data_AF-A0A7S3NTI3-F1
#
_entry.id   AF-A0A7S3NTI3-F1
#
_cell.length_a   1.000
_cell.length_b   1.000
_cell.length_c   1.000
_cell.angle_alpha   90.00
_cell.angle_beta   90.00
_cell.angle_gamma   90.00
#
_symmetry.space_group_name_H-M   'P 1'
#
loop_
_entity.id
_entity.type
_entity.pdbx_description
1 polymer ?
#
loop_
_entity_poly.entity_id
_entity_poly.type
_entity_poly.pdbx_seq_one_letter_code
_entity_poly.pdbx_strand_id
1 'polypeptide(L)'
;KVGNSVLFYIFALMNFFLLCIGLALAGGGIFLWTVTRTANVFSFSLIGVGVFIGLIAICSFCLKNSSIRLTIYIIVLLLLTGLMITTLVAFEVERDRVLDWASDSIKDEEGSEAWEEARRHIEDNIDISRYIIIAATTVTILASAFGIFYRCSISYREDERYNAIQNK
;
A
#
# COMPACT_ATOMS: atom_id res chain seq x y z
N LYS A 1 8.00 24.09 -19.33
CA LYS A 1 8.07 24.11 -17.85
C LYS A 1 7.15 22.99 -17.34
N VAL A 2 7.69 22.05 -16.58
CA VAL A 2 6.99 20.89 -15.98
C VAL A 2 5.84 21.39 -15.08
N GLY A 3 4.81 20.57 -14.81
CA GLY A 3 3.58 20.92 -14.07
C GLY A 3 3.77 21.57 -12.68
N ASN A 4 2.72 21.65 -11.86
CA ASN A 4 2.84 22.31 -10.56
C ASN A 4 3.82 21.55 -9.63
N SER A 5 4.98 22.15 -9.38
CA SER A 5 6.05 21.54 -8.56
C SER A 5 5.59 21.24 -7.14
N VAL A 6 4.73 22.06 -6.54
CA VAL A 6 4.23 21.85 -5.17
C VAL A 6 3.40 20.57 -5.10
N LEU A 7 2.50 20.36 -6.07
CA LEU A 7 1.71 19.13 -6.16
C LEU A 7 2.60 17.89 -6.34
N PHE A 8 3.66 18.01 -7.14
CA PHE A 8 4.64 16.92 -7.28
C PHE A 8 5.33 16.58 -5.96
N TYR A 9 5.76 17.58 -5.18
CA TYR A 9 6.42 17.32 -3.90
C TYR A 9 5.48 16.71 -2.87
N ILE A 10 4.22 17.15 -2.81
CA ILE A 10 3.22 16.54 -1.93
C ILE A 10 2.95 15.09 -2.36
N PHE A 11 2.77 14.86 -3.65
CA PHE A 11 2.63 13.50 -4.20
C PHE A 11 3.84 12.62 -3.87
N ALA A 12 5.06 13.12 -4.07
CA ALA A 12 6.29 12.39 -3.74
C ALA A 12 6.40 12.10 -2.23
N LEU A 13 5.97 13.03 -1.37
CA LEU A 13 5.93 12.84 0.07
C LEU A 13 4.92 11.76 0.48
N MET A 14 3.72 11.75 -0.10
CA MET A 14 2.75 10.68 0.17
C MET A 14 3.27 9.31 -0.26
N ASN A 15 3.95 9.23 -1.41
CA ASN A 15 4.59 7.99 -1.85
C ASN A 15 5.79 7.60 -0.99
N PHE A 16 6.52 8.56 -0.40
CA PHE A 16 7.53 8.26 0.59
C PHE A 16 6.93 7.58 1.84
N PHE A 17 5.79 8.06 2.34
CA PHE A 17 5.08 7.37 3.42
C PHE A 17 4.62 5.97 3.00
N LEU A 18 4.14 5.80 1.77
CA LEU A 18 3.78 4.50 1.22
C LEU A 18 4.98 3.54 1.14
N LEU A 19 6.18 4.06 0.80
CA LEU A 19 7.43 3.31 0.85
C LEU A 19 7.74 2.83 2.27
N CYS A 20 7.63 3.71 3.27
CA CYS A 20 7.84 3.33 4.68
C CYS A 20 6.88 2.23 5.12
N ILE A 21 5.61 2.28 4.69
CA ILE A 21 4.62 1.24 4.98
C ILE A 21 5.00 -0.08 4.30
N GLY A 22 5.40 -0.04 3.03
CA GLY A 22 5.86 -1.24 2.31
C GLY A 22 7.08 -1.90 2.98
N LEU A 23 8.04 -1.09 3.42
CA LEU A 23 9.21 -1.57 4.18
C LEU A 23 8.82 -2.14 5.55
N ALA A 24 7.89 -1.52 6.26
CA ALA A 24 7.39 -2.02 7.54
C ALA A 24 6.68 -3.38 7.38
N LEU A 25 5.85 -3.55 6.34
CA LEU A 25 5.19 -4.82 6.04
C LEU A 25 6.20 -5.91 5.65
N ALA A 26 7.17 -5.58 4.81
CA ALA A 26 8.23 -6.52 4.45
C ALA A 26 9.07 -6.93 5.67
N GLY A 27 9.44 -5.96 6.52
CA GLY A 27 10.14 -6.20 7.78
C GLY A 27 9.33 -7.07 8.75
N GLY A 28 8.03 -6.81 8.88
CA GLY A 28 7.12 -7.61 9.69
C GLY A 28 6.98 -9.05 9.19
N GLY A 29 6.89 -9.24 7.86
CA GLY A 29 6.87 -10.58 7.26
C GLY A 29 8.18 -11.35 7.46
N ILE A 30 9.34 -10.68 7.33
CA ILE A 30 10.66 -11.28 7.62
C ILE A 30 10.78 -11.64 9.10
N PHE A 31 10.30 -10.77 10.00
CA PHE A 31 10.29 -11.02 11.43
C PHE A 31 9.44 -12.25 11.76
N LEU A 32 8.20 -12.32 11.24
CA LEU A 32 7.32 -13.47 11.42
C LEU A 32 7.97 -14.76 10.93
N TRP A 33 8.53 -14.76 9.71
CA TRP A 33 9.25 -15.92 9.19
C TRP A 33 10.43 -16.35 10.07
N THR A 34 11.19 -15.39 10.61
CA THR A 34 12.35 -15.69 11.48
C THR A 34 11.91 -16.26 12.83
N VAL A 35 10.82 -15.76 13.41
CA VAL A 35 10.31 -16.17 14.72
C VAL A 35 9.62 -17.53 14.64
N THR A 36 8.71 -17.73 13.68
CA THR A 36 8.00 -19.02 13.55
C THR A 36 8.89 -20.12 13.01
N ARG A 37 10.06 -19.78 12.41
CA ARG A 37 10.96 -20.70 11.72
C ARG A 37 10.30 -21.54 10.63
N THR A 38 9.11 -21.15 10.21
CA THR A 38 8.27 -21.88 9.29
C THR A 38 7.96 -21.04 8.08
N ALA A 39 8.02 -21.70 6.92
CA ALA A 39 7.79 -21.11 5.62
C ALA A 39 6.28 -21.01 5.34
N ASN A 40 5.58 -20.22 6.14
CA ASN A 40 4.13 -20.06 6.00
C ASN A 40 3.79 -19.09 4.85
N VAL A 41 2.77 -19.45 4.06
CA VAL A 41 2.18 -18.62 2.99
C VAL A 41 1.84 -17.21 3.51
N PHE A 42 1.41 -17.09 4.76
CA PHE A 42 1.11 -15.82 5.39
C PHE A 42 2.33 -14.88 5.42
N SER A 43 3.47 -15.33 5.94
CA SER A 43 4.71 -14.54 6.00
C SER A 43 5.21 -14.13 4.62
N PHE A 44 5.18 -15.06 3.64
CA PHE A 44 5.56 -14.73 2.26
C PHE A 44 4.61 -13.73 1.59
N SER A 45 3.31 -13.83 1.86
CA SER A 45 2.33 -12.88 1.33
C SER A 45 2.59 -11.45 1.85
N LEU A 46 2.92 -11.30 3.14
CA LEU A 46 3.27 -10.00 3.74
C LEU A 46 4.54 -9.40 3.12
N ILE A 47 5.58 -10.22 2.91
CA ILE A 47 6.80 -9.80 2.23
C ILE A 47 6.51 -9.37 0.80
N GLY A 48 5.77 -10.19 0.05
CA GLY A 48 5.42 -9.92 -1.35
C GLY A 48 4.63 -8.63 -1.50
N VAL A 49 3.61 -8.41 -0.67
CA VAL A 49 2.82 -7.18 -0.65
C VAL A 49 3.68 -5.98 -0.25
N GLY A 50 4.51 -6.10 0.79
CA GLY A 50 5.40 -5.03 1.25
C GLY A 50 6.39 -4.59 0.18
N VAL A 51 7.03 -5.54 -0.48
CA VAL A 51 7.95 -5.28 -1.61
C VAL A 51 7.22 -4.65 -2.79
N PHE A 52 6.04 -5.16 -3.15
CA PHE A 52 5.24 -4.62 -4.25
C PHE A 52 4.85 -3.15 -4.00
N ILE A 53 4.37 -2.83 -2.79
CA ILE A 53 4.05 -1.46 -2.37
C ILE A 53 5.31 -0.58 -2.42
N GLY A 54 6.44 -1.07 -1.92
CA GLY A 54 7.71 -0.35 -1.96
C GLY A 54 8.18 -0.05 -3.39
N LEU A 55 8.06 -1.00 -4.32
CA LEU A 55 8.42 -0.80 -5.72
C LEU A 55 7.52 0.24 -6.40
N ILE A 56 6.20 0.18 -6.18
CA ILE A 56 5.26 1.21 -6.65
C ILE A 56 5.69 2.58 -6.13
N ALA A 57 5.92 2.70 -4.83
CA ALA A 57 6.33 3.96 -4.22
C ALA A 57 7.63 4.51 -4.83
N ILE A 58 8.63 3.66 -5.10
CA ILE A 58 9.88 4.05 -5.76
C ILE A 58 9.63 4.53 -7.19
N CYS A 59 8.77 3.83 -7.95
CA CYS A 59 8.42 4.23 -9.31
C CYS A 59 7.86 5.67 -9.38
N SER A 60 7.18 6.13 -8.32
CA SER A 60 6.60 7.47 -8.26
C SER A 60 7.62 8.60 -8.46
N PHE A 61 8.86 8.42 -7.98
CA PHE A 61 9.92 9.42 -8.08
C PHE A 61 10.41 9.63 -9.52
N CYS A 62 10.20 8.64 -10.41
CA CYS A 62 10.57 8.71 -11.82
C CYS A 62 9.46 9.29 -12.73
N LEU A 63 8.32 9.73 -12.18
CA LEU A 63 7.13 10.11 -12.97
C LEU A 63 7.05 11.60 -13.35
N LYS A 64 8.02 12.42 -12.95
CA LYS A 64 7.99 13.90 -13.03
C LYS A 64 7.66 14.48 -14.43
N ASN A 65 7.88 13.74 -15.51
CA ASN A 65 7.80 14.26 -16.88
C ASN A 65 6.91 13.47 -17.84
N SER A 66 6.18 12.44 -17.40
CA SER A 66 5.40 11.59 -18.31
C SER A 66 3.96 11.41 -17.86
N SER A 67 3.03 12.06 -18.57
CA SER A 67 1.58 11.98 -18.30
C SER A 67 1.03 10.56 -18.43
N ILE A 68 1.51 9.78 -19.43
CA ILE A 68 1.10 8.39 -19.63
C ILE A 68 1.55 7.50 -18.46
N ARG A 69 2.82 7.58 -18.07
CA ARG A 69 3.34 6.79 -16.94
C ARG A 69 2.64 7.16 -15.64
N LEU A 70 2.38 8.44 -15.42
CA LEU A 70 1.62 8.92 -14.27
C LEU A 70 0.18 8.39 -14.28
N THR A 71 -0.46 8.28 -15.45
CA THR A 71 -1.81 7.71 -15.58
C THR A 71 -1.83 6.24 -15.19
N ILE A 72 -0.91 5.44 -15.73
CA ILE A 72 -0.79 4.02 -15.40
C ILE A 72 -0.54 3.86 -13.90
N TYR A 73 0.36 4.68 -13.34
CA TYR A 73 0.66 4.69 -11.93
C TYR A 73 -0.58 4.94 -11.05
N ILE A 74 -1.37 5.96 -11.39
CA ILE A 74 -2.62 6.27 -10.67
C ILE A 74 -3.61 5.11 -10.76
N ILE A 75 -3.74 4.47 -11.92
CA ILE A 75 -4.62 3.30 -12.09
C ILE A 75 -4.18 2.17 -11.15
N VAL A 76 -2.87 1.89 -11.08
CA VAL A 76 -2.33 0.87 -10.16
C VAL A 76 -2.61 1.24 -8.70
N LEU A 77 -2.41 2.50 -8.31
CA LEU A 77 -2.74 2.97 -6.96
C LEU A 77 -4.23 2.86 -6.63
N LEU A 78 -5.12 3.13 -7.58
CA LEU A 78 -6.56 3.01 -7.39
C LEU A 78 -6.98 1.54 -7.22
N LEU A 79 -6.40 0.62 -8.01
CA LEU A 79 -6.61 -0.81 -7.82
C LEU A 79 -6.11 -1.27 -6.45
N LEU A 80 -4.93 -0.82 -6.03
CA LEU A 80 -4.38 -1.11 -4.70
C LEU A 80 -5.29 -0.57 -3.59
N THR A 81 -5.82 0.65 -3.76
CA THR A 81 -6.77 1.25 -2.83
C THR A 81 -8.05 0.42 -2.73
N GLY A 82 -8.59 -0.01 -3.87
CA GLY A 82 -9.76 -0.90 -3.91
C GLY A 82 -9.53 -2.19 -3.15
N LEU A 83 -8.37 -2.84 -3.36
CA LEU A 83 -7.98 -4.04 -2.63
C LEU A 83 -7.86 -3.78 -1.11
N MET A 84 -7.22 -2.69 -0.70
CA MET A 84 -7.10 -2.34 0.73
C MET A 84 -8.47 -2.09 1.38
N ILE A 85 -9.38 -1.41 0.68
CA ILE A 85 -10.75 -1.19 1.17
C ILE A 85 -11.50 -2.51 1.29
N THR A 86 -11.43 -3.40 0.29
CA THR A 86 -12.07 -4.71 0.37
C THR A 86 -11.53 -5.55 1.50
N THR A 87 -10.20 -5.52 1.72
CA THR A 87 -9.56 -6.22 2.84
C THR A 87 -10.02 -5.65 4.18
N LEU A 88 -10.10 -4.31 4.31
CA LEU A 88 -10.57 -3.66 5.52
C LEU A 88 -12.04 -4.04 5.82
N VAL A 89 -12.92 -3.99 4.81
CA VAL A 89 -14.33 -4.38 4.98
C VAL A 89 -14.46 -5.86 5.34
N ALA A 90 -13.71 -6.75 4.68
CA ALA A 90 -13.70 -8.17 5.00
C ALA A 90 -13.24 -8.41 6.45
N PHE A 91 -12.24 -7.66 6.91
CA PHE A 91 -11.74 -7.74 8.27
C PHE A 91 -12.76 -7.28 9.32
N GLU A 92 -13.56 -6.26 9.03
CA GLU A 92 -14.62 -5.78 9.93
C GLU A 92 -15.82 -6.73 9.97
N VAL A 93 -16.19 -7.33 8.83
CA VAL A 93 -17.38 -8.20 8.73
C VAL A 93 -17.09 -9.62 9.21
N GLU A 94 -15.90 -10.16 8.91
CA GLU A 94 -15.53 -11.55 9.18
C GLU A 94 -14.32 -11.65 10.12
N ARG A 95 -14.20 -10.74 11.10
CA ARG A 95 -13.08 -10.70 12.06
C ARG A 95 -12.77 -12.07 12.67
N ASP A 96 -13.81 -12.77 13.14
CA ASP A 96 -13.66 -14.06 13.81
C ASP A 96 -13.15 -15.14 12.85
N ARG A 97 -13.57 -15.13 11.57
CA ARG A 97 -13.03 -16.04 10.56
C ARG A 97 -11.58 -15.73 10.20
N VAL A 98 -11.18 -14.46 10.18
CA VAL A 98 -9.79 -14.09 9.92
C VAL A 98 -8.89 -14.54 11.07
N LEU A 99 -9.37 -14.39 12.31
CA LEU A 99 -8.70 -14.92 13.50
C LEU A 99 -8.61 -16.45 13.45
N ASP A 100 -9.70 -17.13 13.14
CA ASP A 100 -9.72 -18.59 13.01
C ASP A 100 -8.76 -19.05 11.91
N TRP A 101 -8.76 -18.40 10.74
CA TRP A 101 -7.86 -18.74 9.63
C TRP A 101 -6.38 -18.49 9.96
N ALA A 102 -6.07 -17.38 10.62
CA ALA A 102 -4.72 -17.08 11.09
C ALA A 102 -4.27 -18.09 12.15
N SER A 103 -5.17 -18.51 13.04
CA SER A 103 -4.88 -19.48 14.10
C SER A 103 -4.76 -20.92 13.59
N ASP A 104 -5.56 -21.31 12.59
CA ASP A 104 -5.53 -22.64 12.00
C ASP A 104 -4.27 -22.83 11.14
N SER A 105 -3.74 -21.76 10.55
CA SER A 105 -2.45 -21.76 9.83
C SER A 105 -1.24 -22.00 10.74
N ILE A 106 -1.41 -21.92 12.06
CA ILE A 106 -0.36 -22.15 13.09
C ILE A 106 -0.52 -23.54 13.73
N LYS A 107 -1.76 -24.06 13.79
CA LYS A 107 -2.11 -25.37 14.38
C LYS A 107 -1.39 -26.56 13.73
N ASP A 108 -1.06 -26.45 12.46
CA ASP A 108 -0.38 -27.52 11.72
C ASP A 108 1.11 -27.66 12.09
N GLU A 109 1.71 -26.69 12.81
CA GLU A 109 3.17 -26.65 13.04
C GLU A 109 3.61 -26.70 14.51
N GLU A 110 2.84 -26.20 15.49
CA GLU A 110 3.22 -26.22 16.92
C GLU A 110 2.03 -26.63 17.83
N GLY A 111 2.32 -27.37 18.91
CA GLY A 111 1.31 -27.95 19.81
C GLY A 111 0.37 -26.93 20.48
N SER A 112 -0.66 -27.42 21.18
CA SER A 112 -1.82 -26.61 21.62
C SER A 112 -1.50 -25.39 22.50
N GLU A 113 -0.41 -25.39 23.26
CA GLU A 113 -0.01 -24.25 24.10
C GLU A 113 0.56 -23.07 23.29
N ALA A 114 1.39 -23.33 22.27
CA ALA A 114 1.93 -22.29 21.39
C ALA A 114 0.83 -21.64 20.53
N TRP A 115 -0.19 -22.42 20.16
CA TRP A 115 -1.38 -21.94 19.47
C TRP A 115 -2.18 -20.95 20.33
N GLU A 116 -2.38 -21.26 21.61
CA GLU A 116 -3.19 -20.44 22.51
C GLU A 116 -2.49 -19.12 22.87
N GLU A 117 -1.15 -19.14 22.99
CA GLU A 117 -0.32 -17.96 23.19
C GLU A 117 -0.26 -17.07 21.94
N ALA A 118 -0.09 -17.66 20.74
CA ALA A 118 -0.12 -16.93 19.47
C ALA A 118 -1.48 -16.27 19.22
N ARG A 119 -2.58 -16.97 19.51
CA ARG A 119 -3.94 -16.42 19.39
C ARG A 119 -4.14 -15.20 20.29
N ARG A 120 -3.73 -15.28 21.57
CA ARG A 120 -3.82 -14.12 22.49
C ARG A 120 -2.99 -12.94 22.01
N HIS A 121 -1.78 -13.18 21.50
CA HIS A 121 -0.95 -12.12 20.92
C HIS A 121 -1.60 -11.48 19.69
N ILE A 122 -2.26 -12.26 18.83
CA ILE A 122 -2.98 -11.71 17.68
C ILE A 122 -4.19 -10.89 18.15
N GLU A 123 -4.98 -11.40 19.09
CA GLU A 123 -6.16 -10.72 19.64
C GLU A 123 -5.80 -9.38 20.33
N ASP A 124 -4.71 -9.33 21.10
CA ASP A 124 -4.25 -8.10 21.77
C ASP A 124 -3.70 -7.05 20.79
N ASN A 125 -3.17 -7.48 19.63
CA ASN A 125 -2.56 -6.58 18.64
C ASN A 125 -3.44 -6.35 17.40
N ILE A 126 -4.65 -6.87 17.39
CA ILE A 126 -5.56 -6.79 16.23
C ILE A 126 -6.00 -5.35 15.96
N ASP A 127 -6.20 -4.56 17.01
CA ASP A 127 -6.54 -3.14 16.91
C ASP A 127 -5.38 -2.34 16.33
N ILE A 128 -4.13 -2.67 16.69
CA ILE A 128 -2.95 -2.04 16.11
C ILE A 128 -2.87 -2.34 14.61
N SER A 129 -3.06 -3.60 14.23
CA SER A 129 -3.08 -4.03 12.83
C SER A 129 -4.18 -3.29 12.03
N ARG A 130 -5.36 -3.13 12.63
CA ARG A 130 -6.47 -2.36 12.07
C ARG A 130 -6.09 -0.89 11.83
N TYR A 131 -5.51 -0.21 12.83
CA TYR A 131 -5.08 1.18 12.68
C TYR A 131 -4.01 1.35 11.60
N ILE A 132 -3.09 0.38 11.45
CA ILE A 132 -2.10 0.37 10.38
C ILE A 132 -2.77 0.28 9.01
N ILE A 133 -3.75 -0.62 8.83
CA ILE A 133 -4.48 -0.77 7.56
C ILE A 133 -5.25 0.52 7.22
N ILE A 134 -5.91 1.14 8.20
CA ILE A 134 -6.64 2.41 8.02
C ILE A 134 -5.67 3.53 7.62
N ALA A 135 -4.53 3.65 8.31
CA ALA A 135 -3.51 4.64 8.00
C ALA A 135 -2.94 4.44 6.59
N ALA A 136 -2.61 3.20 6.22
CA ALA A 136 -2.11 2.85 4.89
C ALA A 136 -3.14 3.16 3.79
N THR A 137 -4.41 2.83 4.02
CA THR A 137 -5.51 3.14 3.11
C THR A 137 -5.63 4.65 2.92
N THR A 138 -5.57 5.42 4.01
CA THR A 138 -5.67 6.88 3.97
C THR A 138 -4.51 7.50 3.19
N VAL A 139 -3.27 7.08 3.45
CA VAL A 139 -2.09 7.53 2.70
C VAL A 139 -2.22 7.19 1.22
N THR A 140 -2.73 6.01 0.87
CA THR A 140 -2.89 5.58 -0.54
C THR A 140 -3.97 6.40 -1.26
N ILE A 141 -5.08 6.72 -0.59
CA ILE A 141 -6.13 7.61 -1.11
C ILE A 141 -5.55 9.01 -1.37
N LEU A 142 -4.81 9.56 -0.40
CA LEU A 142 -4.17 10.87 -0.55
C LEU A 142 -3.14 10.88 -1.69
N ALA A 143 -2.29 9.85 -1.78
CA ALA A 143 -1.34 9.68 -2.87
C ALA A 143 -2.04 9.65 -4.23
N SER A 144 -3.17 8.94 -4.32
CA SER A 144 -3.99 8.88 -5.53
C SER A 144 -4.59 10.24 -5.89
N ALA A 145 -5.20 10.93 -4.92
CA ALA A 145 -5.81 12.25 -5.11
C ALA A 145 -4.79 13.29 -5.58
N PHE A 146 -3.65 13.40 -4.90
CA PHE A 146 -2.57 14.32 -5.31
C PHE A 146 -1.93 13.91 -6.64
N GLY A 147 -1.85 12.62 -6.94
CA GLY A 147 -1.42 12.12 -8.24
C GLY A 147 -2.35 12.58 -9.37
N ILE A 148 -3.67 12.49 -9.17
CA ILE A 148 -4.69 12.97 -10.11
C ILE A 148 -4.56 14.48 -10.30
N PHE A 149 -4.48 15.26 -9.22
CA PHE A 149 -4.32 16.71 -9.32
C PHE A 149 -3.02 17.12 -10.03
N TYR A 150 -1.91 16.42 -9.74
CA TYR A 150 -0.65 16.66 -10.42
C TYR A 150 -0.75 16.35 -11.93
N ARG A 151 -1.39 15.24 -12.30
CA ARG A 151 -1.65 14.87 -13.70
C ARG A 151 -2.46 15.94 -14.41
N CYS A 152 -3.57 16.40 -13.84
CA CYS A 152 -4.38 17.47 -14.41
C CYS A 152 -3.55 18.75 -14.64
N SER A 153 -2.64 19.06 -13.72
CA SER A 153 -1.73 20.22 -13.88
C SER A 153 -0.73 20.08 -15.03
N ILE A 154 -0.33 18.85 -15.38
CA ILE A 154 0.52 18.58 -16.54
C ILE A 154 -0.30 18.71 -17.82
N SER A 155 -1.44 18.05 -17.91
CA SER A 155 -2.30 18.06 -19.10
C SER A 155 -2.75 19.47 -19.50
N TYR A 156 -3.21 20.27 -18.53
CA TYR A 156 -3.63 21.66 -18.79
C TYR A 156 -2.52 22.49 -19.47
N ARG A 157 -1.26 22.30 -19.07
CA ARG A 157 -0.11 22.98 -19.67
C ARG A 157 0.28 22.45 -21.04
N GLU A 158 0.10 21.17 -21.29
CA GLU A 158 0.34 20.58 -22.61
C GLU A 158 -0.64 21.17 -23.63
N ASP A 159 -1.92 21.31 -23.24
CA ASP A 159 -2.97 21.89 -24.08
C ASP A 159 -2.72 23.38 -24.38
N GLU A 160 -2.38 24.19 -23.37
CA GLU A 160 -1.99 25.61 -23.57
C GLU A 160 -0.85 25.75 -24.58
N ARG A 161 0.15 24.86 -24.48
CA ARG A 161 1.34 24.90 -25.33
C ARG A 161 1.01 24.50 -26.77
N TYR A 162 0.11 23.53 -26.96
CA TYR A 162 -0.36 23.12 -28.28
C TYR A 162 -1.14 24.25 -28.97
N ASN A 163 -2.06 24.89 -28.24
CA ASN A 163 -2.84 26.02 -28.75
C ASN A 163 -1.96 27.23 -29.10
N ALA A 164 -0.91 27.49 -28.32
CA ALA A 164 0.05 28.57 -28.62
C ALA A 164 0.91 28.31 -29.87
N ILE A 165 1.07 27.05 -30.29
CA ILE A 165 1.78 26.69 -31.53
C ILE A 165 0.85 26.81 -32.74
N GLN A 166 -0.43 26.44 -32.62
CA GLN A 166 -1.39 26.54 -33.72
C GLN A 166 -1.78 27.98 -34.08
N ASN A 167 -1.71 28.90 -33.12
CA ASN A 167 -2.04 30.32 -33.33
C ASN A 167 -0.84 31.18 -33.78
N LYS A 168 0.29 30.56 -34.16
CA LYS A 168 1.47 31.20 -34.73
C LYS A 168 1.66 30.79 -36.18
#